data_AF-A0A6M2D0N5-F1
#
_entry.id   AF-A0A6M2D0N5-F1
#
_cell.length_a   1.000
_cell.length_b   1.000
_cell.length_c   1.000
_cell.angle_alpha   90.00
_cell.angle_beta   90.00
_cell.angle_gamma   90.00
#
_symmetry.space_group_name_H-M   'P 1'
#
loop_
_entity.id
_entity.type
_entity.pdbx_description
1 polymer ?
#
loop_
_entity_poly.entity_id
_entity_poly.type
_entity_poly.pdbx_seq_one_letter_code
_entity_poly.pdbx_strand_id
1 'polypeptide(L)'
;VGKNRAHSSKAYTKNLNPMVEVESEDGELVGKDDDYFRKFDIVCCTESLPTEALIKVNTCCRNLGVKFFCGHVWGFFGYYFSDLIQHAYTQEVPKLAKPGAPCPAKKQKMENDTSAVIQKVMTCVPLSRALQVKAGKASTGLDRKTSPLFFLLHVLLRFYDKHHVDPCESDKAKLVELRSEVQTKQSNTNYMKPLSLFNTISKEVCATSAVVGGVLAQDIIKVASCKD
;
A
#
# COMPACT_ATOMS: atom_id res chain seq x y z
N VAL A 1 15.37 -18.98 -14.92
CA VAL A 1 16.34 -18.89 -13.79
C VAL A 1 17.62 -18.23 -14.30
N GLY A 2 18.19 -17.28 -13.56
CA GLY A 2 19.42 -16.54 -13.97
C GLY A 2 19.23 -15.40 -14.98
N LYS A 3 17.98 -15.09 -15.36
CA LYS A 3 17.64 -13.97 -16.25
C LYS A 3 16.96 -12.85 -15.45
N ASN A 4 17.05 -11.60 -15.93
CA ASN A 4 16.36 -10.46 -15.34
C ASN A 4 14.84 -10.73 -15.28
N ARG A 5 14.23 -10.49 -14.11
CA ARG A 5 12.79 -10.74 -13.85
C ARG A 5 11.89 -9.87 -14.72
N ALA A 6 12.19 -8.59 -14.90
CA ALA A 6 11.39 -7.67 -15.71
C ALA A 6 11.38 -8.09 -17.19
N HIS A 7 12.57 -8.33 -17.76
CA HIS A 7 12.69 -8.80 -19.16
C HIS A 7 12.00 -10.14 -19.39
N SER A 8 12.07 -11.05 -18.41
CA SER A 8 11.44 -12.37 -18.51
C SER A 8 9.91 -12.31 -18.45
N SER A 9 9.34 -11.33 -17.74
CA SER A 9 7.89 -11.20 -17.55
C SER A 9 7.21 -10.34 -18.63
N LYS A 10 7.94 -9.42 -19.30
CA LYS A 10 7.39 -8.45 -20.25
C LYS A 10 6.46 -9.04 -21.31
N ALA A 11 6.88 -10.12 -21.97
CA ALA A 11 6.10 -10.75 -23.04
C ALA A 11 4.74 -11.27 -22.55
N TYR A 12 4.72 -11.92 -21.38
CA TYR A 12 3.49 -12.42 -20.78
C TYR A 12 2.56 -11.29 -20.36
N THR A 13 3.10 -10.23 -19.77
CA THR A 13 2.32 -9.05 -19.36
C THR A 13 1.71 -8.34 -20.57
N LYS A 14 2.47 -8.14 -21.65
CA LYS A 14 1.96 -7.51 -22.89
C LYS A 14 0.81 -8.30 -23.53
N ASN A 15 0.85 -9.63 -23.45
CA ASN A 15 -0.20 -10.49 -23.99
C ASN A 15 -1.55 -10.36 -23.26
N LEU A 16 -1.57 -9.86 -22.02
CA LEU A 16 -2.82 -9.65 -21.27
C LEU A 16 -3.67 -8.53 -21.87
N ASN A 17 -3.03 -7.49 -22.43
CA ASN A 17 -3.72 -6.42 -23.13
C ASN A 17 -2.79 -5.77 -24.17
N PRO A 18 -2.95 -6.11 -25.47
CA PRO A 18 -2.13 -5.55 -26.55
C PRO A 18 -2.21 -4.02 -26.67
N MET A 19 -3.27 -3.38 -26.17
CA MET A 19 -3.44 -1.92 -26.20
C MET A 19 -2.55 -1.19 -25.19
N VAL A 20 -2.02 -1.88 -24.19
CA VAL A 20 -1.16 -1.29 -23.16
C VAL A 20 0.30 -1.47 -23.56
N GLU A 21 1.05 -0.40 -23.66
CA GLU A 21 2.50 -0.46 -23.84
C GLU A 21 3.18 -0.95 -22.54
N VAL A 22 4.07 -1.94 -22.68
CA VAL A 22 4.78 -2.55 -21.54
C VAL A 22 6.27 -2.47 -21.81
N GLU A 23 6.97 -1.74 -20.96
CA GLU A 23 8.42 -1.59 -21.01
C GLU A 23 9.08 -2.35 -19.86
N SER A 24 10.34 -2.74 -20.07
CA SER A 24 11.19 -3.35 -19.05
C SER A 24 12.57 -2.73 -19.16
N GLU A 25 13.14 -2.34 -18.02
CA GLU A 25 14.42 -1.65 -17.96
C GLU A 25 15.36 -2.36 -16.98
N ASP A 26 16.66 -2.17 -17.19
CA ASP A 26 17.69 -2.59 -16.25
C ASP A 26 18.04 -1.46 -15.27
N GLY A 27 18.63 -1.86 -14.14
CA GLY A 27 19.13 -0.97 -13.10
C GLY A 27 18.24 -0.91 -11.86
N GLU A 28 18.80 -0.32 -10.81
CA GLU A 28 18.13 -0.15 -9.52
C GLU A 28 17.32 1.14 -9.49
N LEU A 29 16.12 1.08 -8.88
CA LEU A 29 15.24 2.24 -8.75
C LEU A 29 15.88 3.39 -7.96
N VAL A 30 16.69 3.07 -6.95
CA VAL A 30 17.29 4.04 -6.01
C VAL A 30 18.31 4.97 -6.68
N GLY A 31 18.87 4.54 -7.82
CA GLY A 31 19.85 5.26 -8.62
C GLY A 31 19.26 6.06 -9.78
N LYS A 32 17.94 5.99 -10.02
CA LYS A 32 17.27 6.76 -11.08
C LYS A 32 17.15 8.23 -10.68
N ASP A 33 17.21 9.11 -11.68
CA ASP A 33 17.12 10.56 -11.51
C ASP A 33 15.67 11.07 -11.57
N ASP A 34 15.48 12.35 -11.28
CA ASP A 34 14.18 13.00 -11.32
C ASP A 34 13.52 12.91 -12.72
N ASP A 35 14.32 12.97 -13.78
CA ASP A 35 13.83 12.92 -15.16
C ASP A 35 13.24 11.56 -15.52
N TYR A 36 13.77 10.49 -14.93
CA TYR A 36 13.15 9.17 -15.00
C TYR A 36 11.77 9.17 -14.34
N PHE A 37 11.65 9.68 -13.10
CA PHE A 37 10.38 9.65 -12.37
C PHE A 37 9.29 10.56 -12.98
N ARG A 38 9.68 11.66 -13.63
CA ARG A 38 8.75 12.57 -14.33
C ARG A 38 7.96 11.90 -15.48
N LYS A 39 8.41 10.74 -15.95
CA LYS A 39 7.73 9.99 -17.03
C LYS A 39 6.46 9.29 -16.56
N PHE A 40 6.23 9.19 -15.25
CA PHE A 40 5.14 8.41 -14.68
C PHE A 40 4.18 9.28 -13.86
N ASP A 41 2.89 9.00 -13.96
CA ASP A 41 1.88 9.61 -13.08
C ASP A 41 1.82 8.94 -11.69
N ILE A 42 2.13 7.64 -11.66
CA ILE A 42 2.05 6.79 -10.48
C ILE A 42 3.26 5.85 -10.45
N VAL A 43 3.94 5.77 -9.31
CA VAL A 43 5.04 4.83 -9.06
C VAL A 43 4.62 3.83 -7.98
N CYS A 44 4.80 2.54 -8.23
CA CYS A 44 4.48 1.47 -7.29
C CYS A 44 5.70 0.59 -7.01
N CYS A 45 6.15 0.54 -5.75
CA CYS A 45 7.29 -0.28 -5.32
C CYS A 45 6.82 -1.54 -4.58
N THR A 46 7.08 -2.72 -5.14
CA THR A 46 6.70 -4.00 -4.53
C THR A 46 7.88 -4.88 -4.10
N GLU A 47 9.09 -4.51 -4.51
CA GLU A 47 10.31 -5.18 -4.10
C GLU A 47 10.72 -4.76 -2.69
N SER A 48 11.28 -5.70 -1.92
CA SER A 48 11.90 -5.44 -0.64
C SER A 48 13.09 -4.51 -0.84
N LEU A 49 12.98 -3.30 -0.30
CA LEU A 49 14.01 -2.27 -0.31
C LEU A 49 14.27 -1.81 1.12
N PRO A 50 15.49 -1.35 1.46
CA PRO A 50 15.73 -0.71 2.74
C PRO A 50 14.76 0.45 2.95
N THR A 51 14.31 0.66 4.19
CA THR A 51 13.30 1.67 4.53
C THR A 51 13.72 3.06 4.04
N GLU A 52 14.99 3.42 4.21
CA GLU A 52 15.53 4.71 3.73
C GLU A 52 15.47 4.86 2.20
N ALA A 53 15.65 3.77 1.45
CA ALA A 53 15.52 3.78 0.01
C ALA A 53 14.06 4.04 -0.42
N LEU A 54 13.09 3.38 0.22
CA LEU A 54 11.66 3.64 -0.02
C LEU A 54 11.28 5.09 0.32
N ILE A 55 11.78 5.62 1.43
CA ILE A 55 11.56 7.02 1.84
C ILE A 55 12.15 7.99 0.81
N LYS A 56 13.36 7.70 0.30
CA LYS A 56 14.01 8.51 -0.74
C LYS A 56 13.16 8.55 -2.02
N VAL A 57 12.71 7.38 -2.50
CA VAL A 57 11.86 7.31 -3.71
C VAL A 57 10.52 8.02 -3.48
N ASN A 58 9.86 7.81 -2.35
CA ASN A 58 8.61 8.52 -2.03
C ASN A 58 8.81 10.04 -2.00
N THR A 59 9.90 10.52 -1.40
CA THR A 59 10.22 11.95 -1.33
C THR A 59 10.47 12.52 -2.73
N CYS A 60 11.22 11.81 -3.56
CA CYS A 60 11.44 12.17 -4.97
C CYS A 60 10.13 12.28 -5.73
N CYS A 61 9.27 11.26 -5.66
CA CYS A 61 7.96 11.26 -6.32
C CYS A 61 7.11 12.45 -5.84
N ARG A 62 7.07 12.69 -4.52
CA ARG A 62 6.32 13.80 -3.92
C ARG A 62 6.76 15.17 -4.44
N ASN A 63 8.07 15.40 -4.56
CA ASN A 63 8.61 16.66 -5.07
C ASN A 63 8.27 16.89 -6.56
N LEU A 64 8.07 15.81 -7.31
CA LEU A 64 7.75 15.85 -8.74
C LEU A 64 6.24 15.83 -9.03
N GLY A 65 5.38 15.75 -8.00
CA GLY A 65 3.93 15.62 -8.17
C GLY A 65 3.47 14.23 -8.60
N VAL A 66 4.36 13.24 -8.52
CA VAL A 66 4.10 11.84 -8.89
C VAL A 66 3.50 11.10 -7.69
N LYS A 67 2.39 10.40 -7.89
CA LYS A 67 1.72 9.65 -6.82
C LYS A 67 2.51 8.38 -6.51
N PHE A 68 2.60 8.00 -5.25
CA PHE A 68 3.46 6.91 -4.81
C PHE A 68 2.69 5.82 -4.10
N PHE A 69 3.03 4.57 -4.39
CA PHE A 69 2.58 3.38 -3.70
C PHE A 69 3.78 2.51 -3.35
N CYS A 70 3.69 1.80 -2.22
CA CYS A 70 4.56 0.67 -1.96
C CYS A 70 3.81 -0.42 -1.22
N GLY A 71 4.23 -1.68 -1.34
CA GLY A 71 3.63 -2.78 -0.60
C GLY A 71 4.48 -4.02 -0.68
N HIS A 72 4.23 -4.97 0.22
CA HIS A 72 4.95 -6.23 0.23
C HIS A 72 4.16 -7.32 0.97
N VAL A 73 4.59 -8.57 0.84
CA VAL A 73 3.96 -9.76 1.41
C VAL A 73 4.99 -10.62 2.13
N TRP A 74 4.70 -10.96 3.38
CA TRP A 74 5.45 -11.93 4.19
C TRP A 74 4.50 -13.02 4.69
N GLY A 75 4.50 -14.18 4.01
CA GLY A 75 3.61 -15.29 4.33
C GLY A 75 2.13 -14.92 4.16
N PHE A 76 1.37 -15.04 5.25
CA PHE A 76 -0.05 -14.64 5.30
C PHE A 76 -0.26 -13.17 5.69
N PHE A 77 0.82 -12.42 5.89
CA PHE A 77 0.77 -10.99 6.15
C PHE A 77 1.16 -10.21 4.89
N GLY A 78 0.50 -9.08 4.66
CA GLY A 78 0.91 -8.13 3.63
C GLY A 78 0.39 -6.74 3.94
N TYR A 79 0.99 -5.75 3.31
CA TYR A 79 0.63 -4.36 3.45
C TYR A 79 0.77 -3.62 2.13
N TYR A 80 0.10 -2.49 2.03
CA TYR A 80 0.49 -1.45 1.11
C TYR A 80 0.32 -0.08 1.79
N PHE A 81 0.97 0.91 1.21
CA PHE A 81 0.92 2.30 1.59
C PHE A 81 0.75 3.14 0.32
N SER A 82 -0.02 4.22 0.42
CA SER A 82 -0.23 5.17 -0.65
C SER A 82 0.03 6.60 -0.17
N ASP A 83 0.82 7.33 -0.96
CA ASP A 83 0.99 8.77 -0.83
C ASP A 83 0.55 9.44 -2.13
N LEU A 84 -0.67 9.96 -2.11
CA LEU A 84 -1.28 10.64 -3.24
C LEU A 84 -1.03 12.15 -3.22
N ILE A 85 -0.20 12.63 -2.29
CA ILE A 85 0.08 14.05 -2.07
C ILE A 85 -1.21 14.80 -1.74
N GLN A 86 -1.83 15.41 -2.73
CA GLN A 86 -3.17 15.97 -2.71
C GLN A 86 -3.92 15.39 -3.91
N HIS A 87 -5.02 14.70 -3.65
CA HIS A 87 -5.78 14.01 -4.67
C HIS A 87 -7.25 14.44 -4.63
N ALA A 88 -7.71 15.01 -5.74
CA ALA A 88 -9.11 15.34 -5.96
C ALA A 88 -9.79 14.21 -6.75
N TYR A 89 -10.97 13.78 -6.30
CA TYR A 89 -11.70 12.69 -6.92
C TYR A 89 -13.22 12.91 -6.81
N THR A 90 -13.98 12.22 -7.67
CA THR A 90 -15.45 12.26 -7.64
C THR A 90 -16.02 10.98 -7.04
N GLN A 91 -17.04 11.12 -6.20
CA GLN A 91 -17.78 10.01 -5.61
C GLN A 91 -19.27 10.12 -5.94
N GLU A 92 -19.86 9.02 -6.40
CA GLU A 92 -21.30 8.89 -6.56
C GLU A 92 -21.95 8.57 -5.21
N VAL A 93 -22.89 9.41 -4.77
CA VAL A 93 -23.64 9.17 -3.54
C VAL A 93 -25.02 8.64 -3.89
N PRO A 94 -25.41 7.44 -3.42
CA PRO A 94 -26.77 6.94 -3.57
C PRO A 94 -27.74 7.90 -2.88
N LYS A 95 -28.81 8.31 -3.57
CA LYS A 95 -29.89 9.03 -2.89
C LYS A 95 -30.55 8.09 -1.89
N LEU A 96 -30.46 8.42 -0.60
CA LEU A 96 -31.26 7.77 0.43
C LEU A 96 -32.74 8.03 0.11
N ALA A 97 -33.52 6.97 -0.09
CA ALA A 97 -34.96 7.07 -0.19
C ALA A 97 -35.50 7.74 1.09
N LYS A 98 -36.25 8.83 0.95
CA LYS A 98 -36.90 9.49 2.09
C LYS A 98 -37.79 8.46 2.82
N PRO A 99 -37.66 8.28 4.15
CA PRO A 99 -38.57 7.41 4.88
C PRO A 99 -39.93 8.10 4.97
N GLY A 100 -40.93 7.61 4.22
CA GLY A 100 -42.32 8.05 4.40
C GLY A 100 -43.21 8.20 3.16
N ALA A 101 -43.08 7.37 2.12
CA ALA A 101 -44.07 7.34 1.03
C ALA A 101 -44.75 5.95 0.95
N PRO A 102 -46.09 5.85 0.98
CA PRO A 102 -46.78 4.57 0.81
C PRO A 102 -46.65 4.08 -0.63
N CYS A 103 -46.25 2.83 -0.82
CA CYS A 103 -46.13 2.18 -2.12
C CYS A 103 -47.51 1.95 -2.77
N PRO A 104 -47.72 2.31 -4.05
CA PRO A 104 -48.65 1.60 -4.91
C PRO A 104 -47.86 0.67 -5.85
N ALA A 105 -48.24 -0.61 -5.81
CA ALA A 105 -47.74 -1.61 -6.74
C ALA A 105 -48.11 -1.24 -8.19
N LYS A 106 -47.14 -0.86 -9.00
CA LYS A 106 -47.17 -0.97 -10.48
C LYS A 106 -45.75 -0.84 -11.03
N LYS A 107 -45.34 -1.83 -11.82
CA LYS A 107 -44.07 -1.89 -12.55
C LYS A 107 -43.80 -0.57 -13.28
N GLN A 108 -42.75 0.14 -12.87
CA GLN A 108 -42.17 1.24 -13.65
C GLN A 108 -40.71 0.93 -13.96
N LYS A 109 -40.40 1.08 -15.25
CA LYS A 109 -39.08 1.07 -15.90
C LYS A 109 -38.10 1.87 -15.03
N MET A 110 -36.96 1.28 -14.67
CA MET A 110 -35.94 1.96 -13.87
C MET A 110 -35.23 2.98 -14.78
N GLU A 111 -35.80 4.18 -14.83
CA GLU A 111 -35.18 5.36 -15.40
C GLU A 111 -33.95 5.71 -14.54
N ASN A 112 -32.82 5.97 -15.18
CA ASN A 112 -31.53 6.28 -14.54
C ASN A 112 -31.71 7.39 -13.49
N ASP A 113 -31.83 7.01 -12.22
CA ASP A 113 -31.84 7.94 -11.11
C ASP A 113 -30.42 8.49 -10.98
N THR A 114 -30.21 9.69 -11.52
CA THR A 114 -28.90 10.36 -11.54
C THR A 114 -28.37 10.49 -10.11
N SER A 115 -27.39 9.66 -9.76
CA SER A 115 -26.63 9.72 -8.51
C SER A 115 -25.95 11.08 -8.40
N ALA A 116 -25.99 11.70 -7.22
CA ALA A 116 -25.30 12.97 -7.03
C ALA A 116 -23.78 12.73 -7.04
N VAL A 117 -23.08 13.42 -7.95
CA VAL A 117 -21.61 13.37 -8.03
C VAL A 117 -21.04 14.47 -7.14
N ILE A 118 -20.26 14.09 -6.13
CA ILE A 118 -19.61 15.02 -5.21
C ILE A 118 -18.09 14.98 -5.45
N GLN A 119 -17.46 16.16 -5.53
CA GLN A 119 -15.99 16.26 -5.54
C GLN A 119 -15.45 16.27 -4.11
N LYS A 120 -14.40 15.48 -3.88
CA LYS A 120 -13.67 15.39 -2.62
C LYS A 120 -12.18 15.60 -2.87
N VAL A 121 -11.49 16.07 -1.84
CA VAL A 121 -10.04 16.23 -1.84
C VAL A 121 -9.47 15.51 -0.62
N MET A 122 -8.50 14.64 -0.85
CA MET A 122 -7.75 13.93 0.17
C MET A 122 -6.30 14.41 0.17
N THR A 123 -5.70 14.58 1.35
CA THR A 123 -4.29 14.92 1.50
C THR A 123 -3.57 13.80 2.24
N CYS A 124 -2.51 13.26 1.63
CA CYS A 124 -1.70 12.19 2.17
C CYS A 124 -0.43 12.74 2.83
N VAL A 125 0.04 12.01 3.83
CA VAL A 125 1.33 12.26 4.50
C VAL A 125 2.44 11.43 3.83
N PRO A 126 3.69 11.91 3.81
CA PRO A 126 4.81 11.13 3.27
C PRO A 126 5.11 9.89 4.11
N LEU A 127 5.73 8.89 3.49
CA LEU A 127 6.09 7.61 4.12
C LEU A 127 6.97 7.79 5.36
N SER A 128 7.93 8.72 5.30
CA SER A 128 8.79 9.08 6.43
C SER A 128 7.99 9.46 7.66
N ARG A 129 6.95 10.27 7.49
CA ARG A 129 6.05 10.67 8.59
C ARG A 129 5.15 9.52 9.03
N ALA A 130 4.63 8.73 8.09
CA ALA A 130 3.76 7.59 8.40
C ALA A 130 4.46 6.52 9.26
N LEU A 131 5.76 6.31 9.05
CA LEU A 131 6.56 5.35 9.83
C LEU A 131 7.12 5.92 11.15
N GLN A 132 7.09 7.23 11.36
CA GLN A 132 7.61 7.88 12.57
C GLN A 132 6.54 8.20 13.61
N VAL A 133 5.31 7.72 13.43
CA VAL A 133 4.20 7.98 14.35
C VAL A 133 4.50 7.38 15.72
N LYS A 134 4.47 8.22 16.75
CA LYS A 134 4.68 7.81 18.16
C LYS A 134 3.36 7.49 18.85
N ALA A 135 3.46 6.90 20.04
CA ALA A 135 2.36 6.81 21.00
C ALA A 135 1.64 8.16 21.14
N GLY A 136 0.31 8.18 21.06
CA GLY A 136 -0.44 9.42 21.17
C GLY A 136 -1.94 9.22 21.39
N LYS A 137 -2.68 10.32 21.42
CA LYS A 137 -4.15 10.26 21.49
C LYS A 137 -4.70 9.76 20.17
N ALA A 138 -5.87 9.13 20.22
CA ALA A 138 -6.64 8.75 19.04
C ALA A 138 -6.69 9.92 18.04
N SER A 139 -6.51 9.62 16.74
CA SER A 139 -6.34 10.56 15.61
C SER A 139 -4.98 11.28 15.46
N THR A 140 -4.11 11.24 16.48
CA THR A 140 -2.81 11.97 16.45
C THR A 140 -1.58 11.08 16.61
N GLY A 141 -1.76 9.84 17.09
CA GLY A 141 -0.68 8.88 17.28
C GLY A 141 -1.19 7.45 17.41
N LEU A 142 -0.27 6.54 17.70
CA LEU A 142 -0.58 5.12 17.92
C LEU A 142 -1.37 4.96 19.22
N ASP A 143 -2.49 4.24 19.15
CA ASP A 143 -3.46 4.07 20.24
C ASP A 143 -3.96 2.60 20.37
N ARG A 144 -4.94 2.34 21.25
CA ARG A 144 -5.52 0.99 21.47
C ARG A 144 -6.21 0.41 20.23
N LYS A 145 -6.63 1.25 19.28
CA LYS A 145 -7.35 0.84 18.08
C LYS A 145 -6.41 0.52 16.93
N THR A 146 -5.15 0.93 17.04
CA THR A 146 -4.12 0.67 16.03
C THR A 146 -3.95 -0.84 15.83
N SER A 147 -3.92 -1.26 14.56
CA SER A 147 -3.75 -2.67 14.23
C SER A 147 -2.37 -3.18 14.68
N PRO A 148 -2.29 -4.37 15.30
CA PRO A 148 -1.03 -5.07 15.56
C PRO A 148 -0.11 -5.21 14.35
N LEU A 149 -0.74 -5.31 13.18
CA LEU A 149 -0.07 -5.50 11.92
C LEU A 149 0.82 -4.31 11.56
N PHE A 150 0.49 -3.11 12.07
CA PHE A 150 1.36 -1.94 11.92
C PHE A 150 2.69 -2.11 12.68
N PHE A 151 2.65 -2.67 13.89
CA PHE A 151 3.88 -2.96 14.63
C PHE A 151 4.66 -4.13 14.02
N LEU A 152 3.94 -5.14 13.51
CA LEU A 152 4.55 -6.23 12.75
C LEU A 152 5.30 -5.69 11.53
N LEU A 153 4.68 -4.77 10.76
CA LEU A 153 5.31 -4.08 9.64
C LEU A 153 6.63 -3.42 10.07
N HIS A 154 6.65 -2.68 11.19
CA HIS A 154 7.89 -2.08 11.69
C HIS A 154 8.99 -3.09 12.01
N VAL A 155 8.65 -4.25 12.58
CA VAL A 155 9.62 -5.31 12.87
C VAL A 155 10.17 -5.91 11.58
N LEU A 156 9.32 -6.16 10.58
CA LEU A 156 9.71 -6.76 9.31
C LEU A 156 10.56 -5.81 8.46
N LEU A 157 10.18 -4.53 8.38
CA LEU A 157 11.01 -3.50 7.75
C LEU A 157 12.39 -3.39 8.41
N ARG A 158 12.42 -3.39 9.76
CA ARG A 158 13.68 -3.34 10.52
C ARG A 158 14.54 -4.58 10.32
N PHE A 159 13.92 -5.75 10.15
CA PHE A 159 14.64 -6.98 9.83
C PHE A 159 15.33 -6.86 8.48
N TYR A 160 14.60 -6.40 7.45
CA TYR A 160 15.18 -6.19 6.13
C TYR A 160 16.29 -5.13 6.14
N ASP A 161 16.12 -4.03 6.89
CA ASP A 161 17.16 -3.00 7.05
C ASP A 161 18.47 -3.56 7.65
N LYS A 162 18.39 -4.57 8.51
CA LYS A 162 19.56 -5.15 9.21
C LYS A 162 20.21 -6.31 8.44
N HIS A 163 19.40 -7.09 7.73
CA HIS A 163 19.83 -8.36 7.14
C HIS A 163 19.82 -8.36 5.61
N HIS A 164 19.16 -7.40 4.96
CA HIS A 164 18.98 -7.31 3.50
C HIS A 164 18.39 -8.57 2.87
N VAL A 165 17.60 -9.32 3.65
CA VAL A 165 16.87 -10.51 3.23
C VAL A 165 15.52 -10.51 3.92
N ASP A 166 14.52 -11.04 3.24
CA ASP A 166 13.19 -11.23 3.85
C ASP A 166 13.23 -12.33 4.92
N PRO A 167 12.55 -12.12 6.06
CA PRO A 167 12.51 -13.08 7.13
C PRO A 167 11.81 -14.36 6.69
N CYS A 168 12.29 -15.49 7.21
CA CYS A 168 11.64 -16.77 7.04
C CYS A 168 11.33 -17.43 8.38
N GLU A 169 10.75 -18.63 8.34
CA GLU A 169 10.27 -19.36 9.52
C GLU A 169 11.37 -19.59 10.58
N SER A 170 12.63 -19.73 10.15
CA SER A 170 13.78 -19.93 11.04
C SER A 170 14.25 -18.65 11.75
N ASP A 171 13.81 -17.47 11.30
CA ASP A 171 14.24 -16.17 11.84
C ASP A 171 13.40 -15.70 13.05
N LYS A 172 12.49 -16.54 13.54
CA LYS A 172 11.58 -16.21 14.64
C LYS A 172 12.30 -15.61 15.85
N ALA A 173 13.43 -16.18 16.27
CA ALA A 173 14.19 -15.67 17.42
C ALA A 173 14.67 -14.22 17.21
N LYS A 174 15.18 -13.92 16.00
CA LYS A 174 15.63 -12.56 15.62
C LYS A 174 14.46 -11.59 15.55
N LEU A 175 13.30 -12.02 15.06
CA LEU A 175 12.08 -11.19 15.01
C LEU A 175 11.59 -10.82 16.43
N VAL A 176 11.70 -11.75 17.39
CA VAL A 176 11.38 -11.46 18.81
C VAL A 176 12.35 -10.45 19.43
N GLU A 177 13.64 -10.54 19.10
CA GLU A 177 14.65 -9.57 19.54
C GLU A 177 14.34 -8.17 18.95
N LEU A 178 14.16 -8.08 17.63
CA LEU A 178 13.84 -6.82 16.94
C LEU A 178 12.53 -6.19 17.42
N ARG A 179 11.53 -7.00 17.77
CA ARG A 179 10.29 -6.52 18.40
C ARG A 179 10.58 -5.69 19.65
N SER A 180 11.50 -6.16 20.49
CA SER A 180 11.86 -5.48 21.74
C SER A 180 12.57 -4.14 21.46
N GLU A 181 13.41 -4.10 20.42
CA GLU A 181 14.03 -2.84 19.94
C GLU A 181 12.98 -1.83 19.43
N VAL A 182 12.04 -2.28 18.58
CA VAL A 182 10.97 -1.44 18.02
C VAL A 182 10.06 -0.89 19.13
N GLN A 183 9.71 -1.73 20.10
CA GLN A 183 8.89 -1.34 21.24
C GLN A 183 9.54 -0.22 22.06
N THR A 184 10.86 -0.30 22.26
CA THR A 184 11.63 0.73 22.98
C THR A 184 11.63 2.05 22.21
N LYS A 185 11.87 2.00 20.88
CA LYS A 185 11.93 3.21 20.04
C LYS A 185 10.58 3.92 19.89
N GLN A 186 9.46 3.20 19.87
CA GLN A 186 8.13 3.77 19.69
C GLN A 186 7.44 4.21 21.00
N SER A 187 8.11 4.07 22.15
CA SER A 187 7.60 4.45 23.48
C SER A 187 6.23 3.84 23.80
N ASN A 188 5.95 2.62 23.31
CA ASN A 188 4.63 1.99 23.36
C ASN A 188 4.71 0.62 24.03
N THR A 189 4.54 0.57 25.34
CA THR A 189 4.66 -0.68 26.12
C THR A 189 3.41 -1.56 26.10
N ASN A 190 2.22 -1.01 25.77
CA ASN A 190 0.94 -1.68 26.07
C ASN A 190 0.16 -2.19 24.86
N TYR A 191 0.69 -2.11 23.64
CA TYR A 191 -0.11 -2.26 22.40
C TYR A 191 0.34 -3.37 21.44
N MET A 192 1.49 -3.99 21.68
CA MET A 192 1.96 -5.08 20.81
C MET A 192 1.32 -6.41 21.19
N LYS A 193 0.35 -6.84 20.37
CA LYS A 193 -0.31 -8.16 20.38
C LYS A 193 0.69 -9.35 20.23
N PRO A 194 0.24 -10.61 20.39
CA PRO A 194 1.11 -11.74 20.73
C PRO A 194 2.18 -12.11 19.70
N LEU A 195 3.25 -12.71 20.20
CA LEU A 195 4.36 -13.32 19.44
C LEU A 195 3.90 -14.38 18.42
N SER A 196 2.65 -14.85 18.49
CA SER A 196 2.08 -15.81 17.55
C SER A 196 2.01 -15.30 16.12
N LEU A 197 1.99 -13.98 15.89
CA LEU A 197 2.04 -13.39 14.54
C LEU A 197 3.31 -13.75 13.78
N PHE A 198 4.42 -14.04 14.48
CA PHE A 198 5.65 -14.48 13.83
C PHE A 198 5.60 -15.93 13.36
N ASN A 199 4.64 -16.73 13.83
CA ASN A 199 4.48 -18.12 13.37
C ASN A 199 3.93 -18.20 11.94
N THR A 200 3.31 -17.12 11.45
CA THR A 200 2.72 -17.05 10.11
C THR A 200 3.63 -16.32 9.11
N ILE A 201 4.84 -15.94 9.54
CA ILE A 201 5.83 -15.29 8.68
C ILE A 201 6.58 -16.38 7.91
N SER A 202 6.55 -16.22 6.60
CA SER A 202 7.32 -17.00 5.64
C SER A 202 7.62 -16.08 4.46
N LYS A 203 8.21 -16.63 3.39
CA LYS A 203 8.37 -15.90 2.13
C LYS A 203 7.01 -15.62 1.48
N GLU A 204 7.02 -14.99 0.31
CA GLU A 204 5.82 -14.65 -0.44
C GLU A 204 4.92 -15.87 -0.69
N VAL A 205 3.63 -15.73 -0.35
CA VAL A 205 2.58 -16.73 -0.64
C VAL A 205 1.70 -16.20 -1.75
N CYS A 206 1.43 -17.04 -2.76
CA CYS A 206 0.66 -16.67 -3.95
C CYS A 206 -0.75 -16.14 -3.60
N ALA A 207 -1.47 -16.81 -2.69
CA ALA A 207 -2.80 -16.39 -2.27
C ALA A 207 -2.80 -14.98 -1.64
N THR A 208 -1.85 -14.71 -0.74
CA THR A 208 -1.70 -13.39 -0.11
C THR A 208 -1.33 -12.33 -1.14
N SER A 209 -0.42 -12.66 -2.07
CA SER A 209 -0.01 -11.78 -3.16
C SER A 209 -1.17 -11.43 -4.09
N ALA A 210 -2.05 -12.38 -4.40
CA ALA A 210 -3.24 -12.13 -5.19
C ALA A 210 -4.23 -11.19 -4.48
N VAL A 211 -4.43 -11.37 -3.16
CA VAL A 211 -5.31 -10.49 -2.37
C VAL A 211 -4.75 -9.08 -2.27
N VAL A 212 -3.50 -8.94 -1.81
CA VAL A 212 -2.86 -7.64 -1.62
C VAL A 212 -2.67 -6.92 -2.96
N GLY A 213 -2.21 -7.64 -3.98
CA GLY A 213 -2.04 -7.12 -5.33
C GLY A 213 -3.35 -6.68 -5.97
N GLY A 214 -4.44 -7.44 -5.76
CA GLY A 214 -5.77 -7.06 -6.26
C GLY A 214 -6.30 -5.78 -5.61
N VAL A 215 -6.20 -5.67 -4.28
CA VAL A 215 -6.63 -4.46 -3.56
C VAL A 215 -5.78 -3.25 -3.95
N LEU A 216 -4.45 -3.41 -3.99
CA LEU A 216 -3.51 -2.36 -4.39
C LEU A 216 -3.77 -1.88 -5.83
N ALA A 217 -3.94 -2.80 -6.78
CA ALA A 217 -4.22 -2.46 -8.17
C ALA A 217 -5.55 -1.72 -8.33
N GLN A 218 -6.58 -2.12 -7.59
CA GLN A 218 -7.87 -1.43 -7.61
C GLN A 218 -7.74 0.02 -7.12
N ASP A 219 -6.97 0.27 -6.06
CA ASP A 219 -6.71 1.63 -5.58
C ASP A 219 -5.91 2.46 -6.60
N ILE A 220 -4.93 1.86 -7.27
CA ILE A 220 -4.20 2.54 -8.36
C ILE A 220 -5.18 2.94 -9.49
N ILE A 221 -6.13 2.09 -9.87
CA ILE A 221 -7.13 2.39 -10.90
C ILE A 221 -8.04 3.55 -10.47
N LYS A 222 -8.52 3.56 -9.23
CA LYS A 222 -9.32 4.68 -8.68
C LYS A 222 -8.57 6.00 -8.76
N VAL A 223 -7.31 5.97 -8.35
CA VAL A 223 -6.44 7.14 -8.36
C VAL A 223 -6.14 7.62 -9.78
N ALA A 224 -5.91 6.70 -10.72
CA ALA A 224 -5.69 7.04 -12.13
C ALA A 224 -6.96 7.61 -12.79
N SER A 225 -8.14 7.13 -12.40
CA SER A 225 -9.43 7.58 -12.95
C SER A 225 -10.03 8.78 -12.22
N CYS A 226 -9.45 9.22 -11.10
CA CYS A 226 -9.99 10.24 -10.20
C CYS A 226 -11.44 9.94 -9.77
N LYS A 227 -11.77 8.66 -9.60
CA LYS A 227 -13.10 8.16 -9.25
C LYS A 227 -13.01 7.10 -8.16
N ASP A 228 -13.89 7.22 -7.17
CA ASP A 228 -14.06 6.25 -6.08
C ASP A 228 -15.22 5.28 -6.34
#